data_AF-A0A127QBW8-F1
#
_entry.id   AF-A0A127QBW8-F1
#
_cell.length_a   1.000
_cell.length_b   1.000
_cell.length_c   1.000
_cell.angle_alpha   90.00
_cell.angle_beta   90.00
_cell.angle_gamma   90.00
#
_symmetry.space_group_name_H-M   'P 1'
#
loop_
_entity.id
_entity.type
_entity.pdbx_description
1 polymer ?
#
loop_
_entity_poly.entity_id
_entity_poly.type
_entity_poly.pdbx_seq_one_letter_code
_entity_poly.pdbx_strand_id
1 'polypeptide(L)'
;MNKGLRKLKKNRAVETCHGVTGATNLQLQGRARFQKKNLLIALAIGALVYGGSAASQELTASSSSVAAGLATGFNQAVAEARSLDFTNANYPHFVALGWPSTDARCSQSTLQPGYLASIPNRCAYYSRDYVHYATGAYFLGMYEQNYQMADHFATLYHTDIVNAPYWAIGANGKQYEQNDESPAPFEIGENIANMYRLTADQRYLGADFTNYINNLNNGFSNTESNKYINADGFRMARLDHGEAATYNEFVGNAGVPSTTAIVLGGDMAASEIAYYRNVSNYPALKAASDATNMAAKFNTLSSNFNSHWSNVNGSGHFAVALTGVTSTAYSSANYNTLSYYDHYAEEPNLFPLYKGIITDAGNLAAQANYVDSNAESLYQAAASQNPNYGLNSPGVESHTYLPTAFYNAGMLDTAWKWLTRLAARQVFDNGNAYPEVSFALISDTITKVLGVDFDAPNNKLVTLANNLPSAFKNGDYLKVSNIPVHTGNYTVHVGVTQALDAVTGWPAITLDYAKDPSAQQDGTGLHWLPRFKSNYGTHCNVLTTYANNSTQASTFNLVWDGNSRTYTCNGDNGGIYLYPNDPNYTVARMTVTAAR
;
A
#
# COMPACT_ATOMS: atom_id res chain seq x y z
N MET A 1 -22.89 70.52 29.31
CA MET A 1 -21.60 69.90 29.70
C MET A 1 -21.74 68.38 29.62
N ASN A 2 -20.89 67.74 28.80
CA ASN A 2 -20.56 66.30 28.64
C ASN A 2 -21.70 65.26 28.48
N LYS A 3 -21.96 64.73 27.26
CA LYS A 3 -21.31 63.58 26.55
C LYS A 3 -21.21 62.30 27.42
N GLY A 4 -21.66 61.11 27.01
CA GLY A 4 -22.09 60.63 25.70
C GLY A 4 -22.58 59.18 25.71
N LEU A 5 -23.04 58.74 24.53
CA LEU A 5 -23.64 57.44 24.22
C LEU A 5 -22.75 56.23 24.56
N ARG A 6 -23.37 55.13 25.02
CA ARG A 6 -22.86 53.76 24.82
C ARG A 6 -23.93 52.88 24.18
N LYS A 7 -23.53 52.28 23.05
CA LYS A 7 -24.25 51.34 22.20
C LYS A 7 -24.32 49.93 22.80
N LEU A 8 -25.39 49.24 22.42
CA LEU A 8 -25.71 47.83 22.54
C LEU A 8 -24.55 46.87 22.21
N LYS A 9 -24.42 45.79 23.01
CA LYS A 9 -23.79 44.52 22.62
C LYS A 9 -24.81 43.39 22.74
N LYS A 10 -24.96 42.62 21.66
CA LYS A 10 -25.73 41.37 21.55
C LYS A 10 -24.93 40.21 22.13
N ASN A 11 -25.65 39.30 22.79
CA ASN A 11 -25.18 38.06 23.39
C ASN A 11 -24.62 37.06 22.36
N ARG A 12 -23.49 36.41 22.71
CA ARG A 12 -23.18 35.02 22.33
C ARG A 12 -22.76 34.30 23.61
N ALA A 13 -23.48 33.24 23.92
CA ALA A 13 -23.17 32.35 25.04
C ALA A 13 -21.95 31.49 24.68
N VAL A 14 -21.01 31.44 25.62
CA VAL A 14 -19.87 30.53 25.69
C VAL A 14 -20.16 29.68 26.92
N GLU A 15 -20.38 28.38 26.76
CA GLU A 15 -20.38 27.45 27.88
C GLU A 15 -19.01 26.76 27.93
N THR A 16 -18.24 27.17 28.92
CA THR A 16 -17.03 26.52 29.43
C THR A 16 -17.42 25.44 30.43
N CYS A 17 -16.84 24.24 30.33
CA CYS A 17 -16.74 23.31 31.45
C CYS A 17 -15.27 23.10 31.82
N HIS A 18 -14.94 23.47 33.06
CA HIS A 18 -13.63 23.29 33.69
C HIS A 18 -13.43 21.85 34.17
N GLY A 19 -12.15 21.49 34.31
CA GLY A 19 -11.67 20.15 34.55
C GLY A 19 -11.94 19.57 35.93
N VAL A 20 -11.77 18.25 36.03
CA VAL A 20 -11.42 17.56 37.27
C VAL A 20 -10.22 16.67 36.96
N THR A 21 -9.14 16.93 37.69
CA THR A 21 -7.91 16.14 37.77
C THR A 21 -8.18 14.76 38.39
N GLY A 22 -7.67 13.71 37.75
CA GLY A 22 -7.64 12.36 38.30
C GLY A 22 -6.82 11.45 37.40
N ALA A 23 -5.53 11.33 37.70
CA ALA A 23 -4.64 10.39 37.02
C ALA A 23 -5.04 8.94 37.37
N THR A 24 -5.44 8.18 36.36
CA THR A 24 -5.44 6.71 36.39
C THR A 24 -5.01 6.19 35.03
N ASN A 25 -3.91 5.43 35.04
CA ASN A 25 -3.42 4.59 33.94
C ASN A 25 -4.58 3.80 33.29
N LEU A 26 -4.98 4.19 32.08
CA LEU A 26 -5.75 3.31 31.19
C LEU A 26 -4.77 2.61 30.26
N GLN A 27 -4.30 1.43 30.69
CA GLN A 27 -3.86 0.42 29.74
C GLN A 27 -5.05 0.07 28.84
N LEU A 28 -4.93 0.35 27.55
CA LEU A 28 -5.83 -0.18 26.52
C LEU A 28 -5.65 -1.70 26.43
N GLN A 29 -6.32 -2.44 27.33
CA GLN A 29 -6.66 -3.83 27.10
C GLN A 29 -8.01 -3.90 26.40
N GLY A 30 -8.01 -3.74 25.08
CA GLY A 30 -9.14 -4.10 24.22
C GLY A 30 -9.31 -5.61 24.14
N ARG A 31 -9.81 -6.24 25.21
CA ARG A 31 -10.19 -7.66 25.20
C ARG A 31 -11.61 -7.81 24.64
N ALA A 32 -11.74 -8.07 23.34
CA ALA A 32 -12.93 -8.75 22.83
C ALA A 32 -12.77 -10.26 23.08
N ARG A 33 -13.24 -10.76 24.24
CA ARG A 33 -13.41 -12.20 24.48
C ARG A 33 -14.61 -12.70 23.68
N PHE A 34 -14.39 -13.33 22.53
CA PHE A 34 -15.42 -14.14 21.90
C PHE A 34 -15.67 -15.41 22.71
N GLN A 35 -16.88 -15.56 23.26
CA GLN A 35 -17.33 -16.84 23.77
C GLN A 35 -17.68 -17.77 22.60
N LYS A 36 -16.98 -18.90 22.52
CA LYS A 36 -17.36 -20.04 21.67
C LYS A 36 -18.75 -20.54 22.08
N LYS A 37 -19.77 -20.20 21.29
CA LYS A 37 -21.03 -20.94 21.26
C LYS A 37 -21.44 -21.17 19.81
N ASN A 38 -21.24 -22.42 19.40
CA ASN A 38 -21.92 -23.16 18.33
C ASN A 38 -22.62 -22.32 17.25
N LEU A 39 -21.94 -22.13 16.11
CA LEU A 39 -22.60 -22.03 14.83
C LEU A 39 -21.99 -23.07 13.89
N LEU A 40 -22.55 -24.27 13.98
CA LEU A 40 -22.46 -25.29 12.94
C LEU A 40 -23.40 -24.86 11.80
N ILE A 41 -22.92 -25.05 10.56
CA ILE A 41 -23.62 -24.94 9.27
C ILE A 41 -23.60 -23.54 8.62
N ALA A 42 -22.59 -23.34 7.77
CA ALA A 42 -22.72 -22.72 6.44
C ALA A 42 -21.51 -23.13 5.58
N LEU A 43 -21.37 -24.44 5.33
CA LEU A 43 -20.46 -24.97 4.32
C LEU A 43 -21.25 -25.05 3.01
N ALA A 44 -20.77 -24.32 1.99
CA ALA A 44 -21.09 -24.47 0.57
C ALA A 44 -22.58 -24.53 0.19
N ILE A 45 -23.18 -23.39 -0.19
CA ILE A 45 -23.99 -23.21 -1.41
C ILE A 45 -23.89 -21.71 -1.73
N GLY A 46 -22.98 -21.38 -2.64
CA GLY A 46 -22.83 -20.06 -3.26
C GLY A 46 -22.72 -20.25 -4.76
N ALA A 47 -23.61 -21.05 -5.33
CA ALA A 47 -23.81 -21.20 -6.76
C ALA A 47 -25.31 -21.30 -6.99
N LEU A 48 -25.81 -20.57 -7.99
CA LEU A 48 -27.23 -20.36 -8.37
C LEU A 48 -27.91 -19.21 -7.61
N VAL A 49 -27.76 -17.98 -8.08
CA VAL A 49 -28.70 -17.35 -9.04
C VAL A 49 -27.98 -16.17 -9.71
N TYR A 50 -27.46 -16.38 -10.92
CA TYR A 50 -27.20 -15.29 -11.87
C TYR A 50 -27.73 -15.72 -13.23
N GLY A 51 -28.75 -15.02 -13.69
CA GLY A 51 -29.12 -15.05 -15.11
C GLY A 51 -27.99 -14.40 -15.91
N GLY A 52 -27.44 -15.14 -16.87
CA GLY A 52 -26.87 -14.57 -18.10
C GLY A 52 -25.75 -13.54 -17.99
N SER A 53 -24.76 -13.74 -17.12
CA SER A 53 -23.41 -13.20 -17.33
C SER A 53 -22.42 -14.24 -16.82
N ALA A 54 -21.46 -14.66 -17.64
CA ALA A 54 -20.45 -15.65 -17.25
C ALA A 54 -19.85 -15.24 -15.89
N ALA A 55 -20.04 -16.08 -14.86
CA ALA A 55 -19.45 -15.86 -13.55
C ALA A 55 -17.96 -15.55 -13.76
N SER A 56 -17.51 -14.36 -13.36
CA SER A 56 -16.09 -14.06 -13.35
C SER A 56 -15.42 -15.16 -12.52
N GLN A 57 -14.40 -15.82 -13.06
CA GLN A 57 -13.56 -16.67 -12.22
C GLN A 57 -13.02 -15.77 -11.10
N GLU A 58 -12.91 -16.30 -9.87
CA GLU A 58 -12.41 -15.53 -8.73
C GLU A 58 -10.87 -15.59 -8.71
N LEU A 59 -10.23 -14.60 -8.09
CA LEU A 59 -8.79 -14.60 -7.85
C LEU A 59 -8.43 -15.72 -6.86
N THR A 60 -7.54 -16.64 -7.25
CA THR A 60 -7.21 -17.81 -6.40
C THR A 60 -5.73 -18.17 -6.44
N ALA A 61 -5.16 -18.55 -5.30
CA ALA A 61 -3.83 -19.11 -5.19
C ALA A 61 -3.84 -20.65 -5.09
N SER A 62 -2.82 -21.26 -5.69
CA SER A 62 -2.48 -22.68 -5.57
C SER A 62 -0.96 -22.82 -5.50
N SER A 63 -0.43 -23.87 -4.87
CA SER A 63 1.01 -24.00 -4.68
C SER A 63 1.45 -25.44 -4.46
N SER A 64 2.77 -25.67 -4.47
CA SER A 64 3.36 -26.83 -3.82
C SER A 64 3.28 -26.71 -2.29
N SER A 65 3.69 -27.76 -1.56
CA SER A 65 3.52 -27.87 -0.11
C SER A 65 4.23 -26.76 0.68
N VAL A 66 5.39 -26.29 0.22
CA VAL A 66 6.17 -25.24 0.90
C VAL A 66 5.41 -23.91 1.03
N ALA A 67 4.47 -23.63 0.11
CA ALA A 67 3.69 -22.39 0.07
C ALA A 67 2.19 -22.60 0.37
N ALA A 68 1.78 -23.79 0.79
CA ALA A 68 0.37 -24.13 1.01
C ALA A 68 -0.31 -23.23 2.05
N GLY A 69 0.41 -22.84 3.10
CA GLY A 69 -0.08 -21.90 4.12
C GLY A 69 -0.35 -20.51 3.55
N LEU A 70 0.56 -19.99 2.71
CA LEU A 70 0.36 -18.72 2.03
C LEU A 70 -0.82 -18.79 1.05
N ALA A 71 -0.91 -19.83 0.22
CA ALA A 71 -2.01 -19.99 -0.72
C ALA A 71 -3.38 -20.06 -0.02
N THR A 72 -3.45 -20.77 1.11
CA THR A 72 -4.67 -20.85 1.93
C THR A 72 -5.04 -19.48 2.51
N GLY A 73 -4.08 -18.79 3.13
CA GLY A 73 -4.31 -17.44 3.68
C GLY A 73 -4.72 -16.44 2.60
N PHE A 74 -4.06 -16.46 1.44
CA PHE A 74 -4.43 -15.64 0.28
C PHE A 74 -5.88 -15.85 -0.16
N ASN A 75 -6.31 -17.11 -0.31
CA ASN A 75 -7.69 -17.40 -0.74
C ASN A 75 -8.73 -16.91 0.28
N GLN A 76 -8.41 -16.97 1.58
CA GLN A 76 -9.27 -16.40 2.62
C GLN A 76 -9.25 -14.87 2.61
N ALA A 77 -8.09 -14.25 2.36
CA ALA A 77 -7.96 -12.81 2.21
C ALA A 77 -8.80 -12.28 1.04
N VAL A 78 -8.83 -12.99 -0.09
CA VAL A 78 -9.73 -12.64 -1.21
C VAL A 78 -11.19 -12.65 -0.77
N ALA A 79 -11.63 -13.70 -0.07
CA ALA A 79 -13.01 -13.79 0.40
C ALA A 79 -13.37 -12.68 1.42
N GLU A 80 -12.48 -12.41 2.38
CA GLU A 80 -12.68 -11.33 3.36
C GLU A 80 -12.72 -9.95 2.67
N ALA A 81 -11.73 -9.62 1.82
CA ALA A 81 -11.70 -8.34 1.11
C ALA A 81 -12.96 -8.10 0.26
N ARG A 82 -13.52 -9.14 -0.35
CA ARG A 82 -14.81 -9.07 -1.07
C ARG A 82 -15.98 -8.72 -0.16
N SER A 83 -15.98 -9.21 1.08
CA SER A 83 -17.02 -8.89 2.07
C SER A 83 -16.95 -7.44 2.57
N LEU A 84 -15.80 -6.78 2.38
CA LEU A 84 -15.57 -5.40 2.78
C LEU A 84 -16.02 -4.35 1.74
N ASP A 85 -16.43 -4.78 0.54
CA ASP A 85 -16.95 -3.90 -0.52
C ASP A 85 -18.32 -3.31 -0.14
N PHE A 86 -18.53 -2.01 -0.35
CA PHE A 86 -19.76 -1.30 -0.01
C PHE A 86 -20.89 -1.62 -0.98
N THR A 87 -21.51 -2.77 -0.77
CA THR A 87 -22.64 -3.23 -1.55
C THR A 87 -23.85 -3.51 -0.67
N ASN A 88 -25.04 -3.49 -1.28
CA ASN A 88 -26.27 -3.90 -0.60
C ASN A 88 -26.20 -5.35 -0.09
N ALA A 89 -25.46 -6.22 -0.79
CA ALA A 89 -25.29 -7.62 -0.41
C ALA A 89 -24.41 -7.78 0.84
N ASN A 90 -23.38 -6.94 0.98
CA ASN A 90 -22.46 -6.96 2.12
C ASN A 90 -22.97 -6.17 3.33
N TYR A 91 -24.02 -5.36 3.19
CA TYR A 91 -24.57 -4.56 4.30
C TYR A 91 -24.85 -5.34 5.59
N PRO A 92 -25.42 -6.56 5.56
CA PRO A 92 -25.59 -7.36 6.78
C PRO A 92 -24.27 -7.74 7.46
N HIS A 93 -23.20 -7.98 6.70
CA HIS A 93 -21.87 -8.27 7.24
C HIS A 93 -21.34 -7.07 8.03
N PHE A 94 -21.48 -5.87 7.47
CA PHE A 94 -21.15 -4.62 8.15
C PHE A 94 -21.90 -4.43 9.47
N VAL A 95 -23.22 -4.64 9.47
CA VAL A 95 -24.02 -4.56 10.71
C VAL A 95 -23.49 -5.55 11.76
N ALA A 96 -23.07 -6.75 11.37
CA ALA A 96 -22.46 -7.73 12.27
C ALA A 96 -21.10 -7.29 12.83
N LEU A 97 -20.35 -6.44 12.12
CA LEU A 97 -19.11 -5.79 12.59
C LEU A 97 -19.37 -4.58 13.51
N GLY A 98 -20.63 -4.30 13.88
CA GLY A 98 -20.98 -3.19 14.76
C GLY A 98 -21.18 -1.86 14.04
N TRP A 99 -21.38 -1.88 12.72
CA TRP A 99 -21.61 -0.70 11.91
C TRP A 99 -22.82 0.12 12.41
N PRO A 100 -22.67 1.44 12.67
CA PRO A 100 -23.67 2.22 13.39
C PRO A 100 -24.83 2.61 12.47
N SER A 101 -25.78 1.69 12.30
CA SER A 101 -26.92 1.83 11.36
C SER A 101 -27.84 3.03 11.62
N THR A 102 -27.77 3.66 12.80
CA THR A 102 -28.51 4.88 13.13
C THR A 102 -27.84 6.16 12.64
N ASP A 103 -26.55 6.12 12.28
CA ASP A 103 -25.86 7.26 11.67
C ASP A 103 -26.22 7.32 10.18
N ALA A 104 -26.69 8.49 9.73
CA ALA A 104 -27.13 8.70 8.35
C ALA A 104 -26.02 8.49 7.31
N ARG A 105 -24.75 8.56 7.71
CA ARG A 105 -23.59 8.26 6.85
C ARG A 105 -23.42 6.76 6.58
N CYS A 106 -24.08 5.94 7.39
CA CYS A 106 -23.95 4.50 7.41
C CYS A 106 -25.15 3.78 6.77
N SER A 107 -26.10 4.50 6.16
CA SER A 107 -27.32 3.93 5.59
C SER A 107 -27.03 3.09 4.36
N GLN A 108 -27.65 1.90 4.30
CA GLN A 108 -27.60 1.02 3.12
C GLN A 108 -28.00 1.74 1.83
N SER A 109 -29.01 2.62 1.92
CA SER A 109 -29.55 3.32 0.75
C SER A 109 -28.64 4.41 0.18
N THR A 110 -27.57 4.78 0.90
CA THR A 110 -26.68 5.89 0.52
C THR A 110 -25.24 5.45 0.27
N LEU A 111 -24.96 4.14 0.30
CA LEU A 111 -23.61 3.62 0.02
C LEU A 111 -23.11 4.14 -1.33
N GLN A 112 -21.90 4.69 -1.32
CA GLN A 112 -21.13 5.02 -2.53
C GLN A 112 -20.12 3.89 -2.80
N PRO A 113 -19.63 3.76 -4.05
CA PRO A 113 -18.56 2.83 -4.34
C PRO A 113 -17.36 3.09 -3.44
N GLY A 114 -16.97 2.07 -2.67
CA GLY A 114 -15.87 2.09 -1.72
C GLY A 114 -15.77 0.76 -1.01
N TYR A 115 -14.83 0.64 -0.09
CA TYR A 115 -14.71 -0.53 0.79
C TYR A 115 -14.34 -0.09 2.20
N LEU A 116 -14.59 -0.96 3.18
CA LEU A 116 -14.27 -0.67 4.58
C LEU A 116 -12.75 -0.64 4.76
N ALA A 117 -12.20 0.56 4.95
CA ALA A 117 -10.80 0.78 5.29
C ALA A 117 -10.72 1.49 6.64
N SER A 118 -11.17 0.79 7.68
CA SER A 118 -11.21 1.27 9.06
C SER A 118 -11.35 0.11 10.05
N ILE A 119 -11.25 0.41 11.35
CA ILE A 119 -11.55 -0.55 12.41
C ILE A 119 -13.04 -0.99 12.39
N PRO A 120 -13.35 -2.21 12.89
CA PRO A 120 -14.74 -2.62 13.11
C PRO A 120 -15.48 -1.60 13.97
N ASN A 121 -16.78 -1.40 13.72
CA ASN A 121 -17.68 -0.39 14.29
C ASN A 121 -17.70 1.01 13.66
N ARG A 122 -16.83 1.28 12.68
CA ARG A 122 -16.89 2.54 11.90
C ARG A 122 -17.51 2.25 10.53
N CYS A 123 -18.23 3.22 9.97
CA CYS A 123 -18.81 3.13 8.62
C CYS A 123 -18.08 4.02 7.62
N ALA A 124 -16.75 3.94 7.61
CA ALA A 124 -15.90 4.90 6.92
C ALA A 124 -14.66 4.21 6.34
N TYR A 125 -13.95 4.95 5.50
CA TYR A 125 -12.59 4.66 5.10
C TYR A 125 -11.68 5.83 5.47
N TYR A 126 -10.51 5.49 5.99
CA TYR A 126 -9.51 6.42 6.49
C TYR A 126 -8.44 6.62 5.44
N SER A 127 -7.83 7.80 5.41
CA SER A 127 -6.90 8.21 4.35
C SER A 127 -5.71 7.26 4.22
N ARG A 128 -5.10 6.87 5.36
CA ARG A 128 -3.96 5.93 5.41
C ARG A 128 -4.39 4.51 5.01
N ASP A 129 -5.47 4.00 5.61
CA ASP A 129 -5.93 2.64 5.36
C ASP A 129 -6.31 2.47 3.88
N TYR A 130 -7.04 3.43 3.31
CA TYR A 130 -7.38 3.43 1.89
C TYR A 130 -6.14 3.24 1.00
N VAL A 131 -5.09 4.04 1.21
CA VAL A 131 -3.89 3.99 0.35
C VAL A 131 -3.13 2.67 0.49
N HIS A 132 -3.10 2.09 1.69
CA HIS A 132 -2.44 0.79 1.92
C HIS A 132 -3.24 -0.37 1.32
N TYR A 133 -4.55 -0.23 1.16
CA TYR A 133 -5.42 -1.29 0.64
C TYR A 133 -5.55 -1.23 -0.88
N ALA A 134 -5.35 -0.04 -1.48
CA ALA A 134 -5.68 0.27 -2.87
C ALA A 134 -5.05 -0.69 -3.90
N THR A 135 -3.81 -1.13 -3.68
CA THR A 135 -3.16 -2.09 -4.61
C THR A 135 -3.79 -3.49 -4.51
N GLY A 136 -4.13 -3.96 -3.31
CA GLY A 136 -4.88 -5.20 -3.15
C GLY A 136 -6.27 -5.12 -3.80
N ALA A 137 -6.95 -3.98 -3.62
CA ALA A 137 -8.25 -3.70 -4.20
C ALA A 137 -8.20 -3.63 -5.74
N TYR A 138 -7.12 -3.10 -6.32
CA TYR A 138 -6.88 -3.12 -7.77
C TYR A 138 -6.86 -4.56 -8.31
N PHE A 139 -6.16 -5.49 -7.64
CA PHE A 139 -6.14 -6.90 -8.06
C PHE A 139 -7.46 -7.64 -7.84
N LEU A 140 -8.38 -7.06 -7.08
CA LEU A 140 -9.76 -7.53 -6.97
C LEU A 140 -10.68 -6.91 -8.03
N GLY A 141 -10.21 -5.98 -8.85
CA GLY A 141 -11.05 -5.29 -9.83
C GLY A 141 -11.91 -4.18 -9.23
N MET A 142 -11.58 -3.71 -8.03
CA MET A 142 -12.30 -2.62 -7.34
C MET A 142 -11.87 -1.23 -7.85
N TYR A 143 -11.84 -1.06 -9.18
CA TYR A 143 -11.33 0.15 -9.84
C TYR A 143 -12.19 1.37 -9.52
N GLU A 144 -13.52 1.20 -9.57
CA GLU A 144 -14.45 2.30 -9.28
C GLU A 144 -14.39 2.69 -7.80
N GLN A 145 -14.27 1.73 -6.89
CA GLN A 145 -14.09 1.99 -5.46
C GLN A 145 -12.79 2.77 -5.22
N ASN A 146 -11.67 2.32 -5.79
CA ASN A 146 -10.39 3.02 -5.67
C ASN A 146 -10.44 4.45 -6.21
N TYR A 147 -11.11 4.65 -7.36
CA TYR A 147 -11.29 5.96 -7.97
C TYR A 147 -12.13 6.88 -7.09
N GLN A 148 -13.32 6.45 -6.68
CA GLN A 148 -14.24 7.24 -5.85
C GLN A 148 -13.62 7.59 -4.50
N MET A 149 -12.94 6.64 -3.84
CA MET A 149 -12.27 6.91 -2.57
C MET A 149 -11.14 7.95 -2.73
N ALA A 150 -10.34 7.86 -3.80
CA ALA A 150 -9.33 8.88 -4.12
C ALA A 150 -9.97 10.24 -4.36
N ASP A 151 -11.04 10.30 -5.16
CA ASP A 151 -11.75 11.52 -5.53
C ASP A 151 -12.32 12.24 -4.30
N HIS A 152 -12.92 11.48 -3.38
CA HIS A 152 -13.41 12.04 -2.12
C HIS A 152 -12.29 12.68 -1.29
N PHE A 153 -11.12 12.03 -1.15
CA PHE A 153 -9.99 12.66 -0.46
C PHE A 153 -9.39 13.82 -1.27
N ALA A 154 -9.49 13.79 -2.60
CA ALA A 154 -9.00 14.84 -3.47
C ALA A 154 -9.86 16.12 -3.42
N THR A 155 -11.14 15.98 -3.07
CA THR A 155 -12.13 17.08 -3.14
C THR A 155 -12.65 17.55 -1.79
N LEU A 156 -12.60 16.70 -0.76
CA LEU A 156 -13.10 17.02 0.58
C LEU A 156 -11.94 17.46 1.49
N TYR A 157 -11.73 18.78 1.51
CA TYR A 157 -10.77 19.43 2.40
C TYR A 157 -11.47 20.11 3.59
N HIS A 158 -10.79 20.14 4.74
CA HIS A 158 -11.13 21.10 5.78
C HIS A 158 -10.32 22.38 5.55
N THR A 159 -10.99 23.51 5.46
CA THR A 159 -10.41 24.81 5.07
C THR A 159 -9.79 25.55 6.26
N ASP A 160 -9.10 24.82 7.15
CA ASP A 160 -8.21 25.46 8.10
C ASP A 160 -6.94 25.96 7.35
N ILE A 161 -5.91 26.37 8.07
CA ILE A 161 -4.73 27.06 7.50
C ILE A 161 -3.98 26.21 6.44
N VAL A 162 -4.18 24.88 6.37
CA VAL A 162 -3.44 23.97 5.47
C VAL A 162 -4.22 23.41 4.28
N ASN A 163 -5.55 23.58 4.22
CA ASN A 163 -6.39 22.89 3.23
C ASN A 163 -6.04 21.39 3.12
N ALA A 164 -6.04 20.67 4.24
CA ALA A 164 -5.74 19.24 4.27
C ALA A 164 -7.00 18.39 4.01
N PRO A 165 -6.85 17.19 3.41
CA PRO A 165 -7.95 16.27 3.21
C PRO A 165 -8.50 15.81 4.57
N TYR A 166 -9.79 15.51 4.64
CA TYR A 166 -10.37 14.87 5.84
C TYR A 166 -9.67 13.53 6.13
N TRP A 167 -9.50 13.22 7.41
CA TRP A 167 -8.91 11.96 7.84
C TRP A 167 -9.74 10.74 7.44
N ALA A 168 -11.07 10.86 7.54
CA ALA A 168 -11.98 9.80 7.16
C ALA A 168 -13.21 10.32 6.42
N ILE A 169 -13.67 9.52 5.46
CA ILE A 169 -14.89 9.73 4.68
C ILE A 169 -15.83 8.56 4.95
N GLY A 170 -17.11 8.87 5.14
CA GLY A 170 -18.15 7.91 5.45
C GLY A 170 -18.51 7.08 4.21
N ALA A 171 -19.13 5.93 4.41
CA ALA A 171 -19.56 5.03 3.34
C ALA A 171 -20.54 5.68 2.33
N ASN A 172 -21.12 6.84 2.67
CA ASN A 172 -21.92 7.65 1.77
C ASN A 172 -21.15 8.74 1.01
N GLY A 173 -19.81 8.74 1.05
CA GLY A 173 -18.96 9.71 0.37
C GLY A 173 -18.89 11.08 1.05
N LYS A 174 -19.38 11.23 2.29
CA LYS A 174 -19.35 12.51 3.03
C LYS A 174 -18.32 12.50 4.15
N GLN A 175 -17.88 13.69 4.54
CA GLN A 175 -16.97 13.93 5.68
C GLN A 175 -17.38 13.11 6.91
N TYR A 176 -16.42 12.37 7.48
CA TYR A 176 -16.67 11.53 8.65
C TYR A 176 -15.92 12.00 9.89
N GLU A 177 -14.60 12.13 9.79
CA GLU A 177 -13.73 12.55 10.88
C GLU A 177 -12.64 13.47 10.34
N GLN A 178 -12.36 14.53 11.08
CA GLN A 178 -11.32 15.50 10.78
C GLN A 178 -10.18 15.31 11.79
N ASN A 179 -8.99 14.98 11.29
CA ASN A 179 -7.71 14.99 12.00
C ASN A 179 -6.61 15.21 10.95
N ASP A 180 -5.45 15.70 11.41
CA ASP A 180 -4.32 15.99 10.53
C ASP A 180 -3.19 15.00 10.81
N GLU A 181 -2.98 14.07 9.88
CA GLU A 181 -1.82 13.17 9.91
C GLU A 181 -0.94 13.44 8.71
N SER A 182 0.21 14.06 8.95
CA SER A 182 1.05 14.60 7.89
C SER A 182 1.47 13.62 6.77
N PRO A 183 1.75 12.32 7.03
CA PRO A 183 2.14 11.43 5.96
C PRO A 183 1.00 11.15 4.95
N ALA A 184 -0.26 11.12 5.42
CA ALA A 184 -1.39 10.66 4.63
C ALA A 184 -1.68 11.51 3.38
N PRO A 185 -1.65 12.85 3.42
CA PRO A 185 -1.79 13.67 2.21
C PRO A 185 -0.78 13.33 1.12
N PHE A 186 0.49 13.09 1.49
CA PHE A 186 1.52 12.70 0.53
C PHE A 186 1.28 11.30 -0.02
N GLU A 187 0.88 10.33 0.81
CA GLU A 187 0.56 8.99 0.34
C GLU A 187 -0.69 8.96 -0.56
N ILE A 188 -1.70 9.82 -0.34
CA ILE A 188 -2.83 9.96 -1.27
C ILE A 188 -2.33 10.44 -2.64
N GLY A 189 -1.45 11.44 -2.67
CA GLY A 189 -0.84 11.94 -3.91
C GLY A 189 0.01 10.88 -4.62
N GLU A 190 0.77 10.10 -3.84
CA GLU A 190 1.52 8.95 -4.33
C GLU A 190 0.59 7.89 -4.94
N ASN A 191 -0.50 7.57 -4.24
CA ASN A 191 -1.45 6.55 -4.64
C ASN A 191 -2.24 6.96 -5.89
N ILE A 192 -2.59 8.24 -6.06
CA ILE A 192 -3.17 8.76 -7.31
C ILE A 192 -2.27 8.44 -8.50
N ALA A 193 -0.95 8.71 -8.38
CA ALA A 193 0.01 8.39 -9.42
C ALA A 193 0.13 6.89 -9.67
N ASN A 194 0.11 6.07 -8.60
CA ASN A 194 0.15 4.62 -8.71
C ASN A 194 -1.12 4.04 -9.36
N MET A 195 -2.31 4.53 -8.99
CA MET A 195 -3.58 4.08 -9.58
C MET A 195 -3.66 4.48 -11.06
N TYR A 196 -3.21 5.69 -11.44
CA TYR A 196 -3.07 6.05 -12.85
C TYR A 196 -2.11 5.12 -13.59
N ARG A 197 -0.95 4.80 -13.00
CA ARG A 197 0.01 3.86 -13.60
C ARG A 197 -0.56 2.46 -13.79
N LEU A 198 -1.29 1.95 -12.80
CA LEU A 198 -1.84 0.59 -12.84
C LEU A 198 -3.05 0.45 -13.75
N THR A 199 -3.78 1.54 -14.02
CA THR A 199 -5.06 1.49 -14.76
C THR A 199 -5.05 2.25 -16.08
N ALA A 200 -4.15 3.23 -16.27
CA ALA A 200 -4.23 4.25 -17.31
C ALA A 200 -5.60 4.99 -17.35
N ASP A 201 -6.37 4.95 -16.26
CA ASP A 201 -7.68 5.61 -16.18
C ASP A 201 -7.50 7.12 -16.23
N GLN A 202 -7.97 7.72 -17.32
CA GLN A 202 -7.80 9.14 -17.62
C GLN A 202 -8.50 10.04 -16.61
N ARG A 203 -9.45 9.52 -15.83
CA ARG A 203 -10.11 10.29 -14.77
C ARG A 203 -9.12 10.75 -13.69
N TYR A 204 -8.03 10.01 -13.45
CA TYR A 204 -6.96 10.44 -12.53
C TYR A 204 -6.17 11.66 -13.04
N LEU A 205 -6.25 11.99 -14.34
CA LEU A 205 -5.68 13.21 -14.91
C LEU A 205 -6.67 14.39 -14.88
N GLY A 206 -7.83 14.21 -14.25
CA GLY A 206 -8.88 15.21 -14.14
C GLY A 206 -8.53 16.41 -13.26
N ALA A 207 -9.42 17.41 -13.27
CA ALA A 207 -9.22 18.65 -12.54
C ALA A 207 -9.09 18.44 -11.02
N ASP A 208 -9.86 17.53 -10.43
CA ASP A 208 -9.85 17.29 -8.98
C ASP A 208 -8.47 16.79 -8.50
N PHE A 209 -7.90 15.82 -9.19
CA PHE A 209 -6.57 15.30 -8.85
C PHE A 209 -5.44 16.28 -9.18
N THR A 210 -5.49 16.95 -10.34
CA THR A 210 -4.47 17.96 -10.69
C THR A 210 -4.50 19.15 -9.72
N ASN A 211 -5.69 19.54 -9.25
CA ASN A 211 -5.87 20.53 -8.18
C ASN A 211 -5.35 20.01 -6.84
N TYR A 212 -5.57 18.74 -6.51
CA TYR A 212 -5.04 18.12 -5.30
C TYR A 212 -3.51 18.13 -5.27
N ILE A 213 -2.87 17.71 -6.36
CA ILE A 213 -1.41 17.76 -6.51
C ILE A 213 -0.90 19.20 -6.40
N ASN A 214 -1.58 20.15 -7.04
CA ASN A 214 -1.22 21.57 -6.92
C ASN A 214 -1.37 22.08 -5.47
N ASN A 215 -2.43 21.70 -4.75
CA ASN A 215 -2.62 22.05 -3.35
C ASN A 215 -1.54 21.42 -2.47
N LEU A 216 -1.15 20.16 -2.70
CA LEU A 216 -0.06 19.54 -1.95
C LEU A 216 1.24 20.33 -2.09
N ASN A 217 1.59 20.77 -3.30
CA ASN A 217 2.86 21.46 -3.54
C ASN A 217 2.84 22.93 -3.09
N ASN A 218 1.74 23.63 -3.36
CA ASN A 218 1.68 25.09 -3.25
C ASN A 218 0.81 25.59 -2.09
N GLY A 219 -0.04 24.73 -1.53
CA GLY A 219 -0.87 24.98 -0.35
C GLY A 219 -0.30 24.27 0.87
N PHE A 220 -0.63 22.98 1.03
CA PHE A 220 -0.28 22.13 2.18
C PHE A 220 1.22 22.18 2.53
N SER A 221 2.11 22.01 1.54
CA SER A 221 3.57 22.05 1.76
C SER A 221 4.15 23.46 1.92
N ASN A 222 3.49 24.48 1.38
CA ASN A 222 3.96 25.87 1.43
C ASN A 222 3.18 26.71 2.47
N THR A 223 2.58 26.05 3.46
CA THR A 223 1.77 26.70 4.49
C THR A 223 2.57 27.79 5.21
N GLU A 224 1.94 28.96 5.38
CA GLU A 224 2.53 30.15 6.03
C GLU A 224 3.89 30.57 5.41
N SER A 225 3.99 30.54 4.07
CA SER A 225 5.21 30.92 3.32
C SER A 225 6.43 30.06 3.68
N ASN A 226 6.28 28.74 3.58
CA ASN A 226 7.29 27.74 3.93
C ASN A 226 7.73 27.78 5.40
N LYS A 227 6.88 28.27 6.31
CA LYS A 227 7.21 28.30 7.76
C LYS A 227 7.58 26.93 8.29
N TYR A 228 6.96 25.88 7.75
CA TYR A 228 7.08 24.48 8.18
C TYR A 228 8.06 23.65 7.32
N ILE A 229 8.93 24.27 6.51
CA ILE A 229 9.90 23.56 5.66
C ILE A 229 11.31 23.62 6.28
N ASN A 230 11.87 22.46 6.65
CA ASN A 230 13.19 22.38 7.26
C ASN A 230 14.34 22.69 6.28
N ALA A 231 15.58 22.76 6.79
CA ALA A 231 16.77 23.06 5.99
C ALA A 231 17.05 22.00 4.89
N ASP A 232 16.58 20.78 5.10
CA ASP A 232 16.71 19.68 4.14
C ASP A 232 15.60 19.70 3.07
N GLY A 233 14.63 20.61 3.19
CA GLY A 233 13.55 20.83 2.25
C GLY A 233 12.28 20.03 2.54
N PHE A 234 12.26 19.23 3.61
CA PHE A 234 11.08 18.48 4.06
C PHE A 234 10.06 19.40 4.71
N ARG A 235 8.79 19.11 4.47
CA ARG A 235 7.73 19.66 5.32
C ARG A 235 7.83 19.02 6.71
N MET A 236 7.40 19.74 7.73
CA MET A 236 7.29 19.24 9.09
C MET A 236 5.86 19.44 9.61
N ALA A 237 5.48 18.64 10.60
CA ALA A 237 4.14 18.72 11.18
C ALA A 237 3.94 20.04 11.96
N ARG A 238 2.73 20.58 11.88
CA ARG A 238 2.27 21.70 12.70
C ARG A 238 1.84 21.23 14.08
N LEU A 239 2.80 20.94 14.95
CA LEU A 239 2.49 20.46 16.31
C LEU A 239 1.63 21.43 17.12
N ASP A 240 1.73 22.73 16.84
CA ASP A 240 0.91 23.78 17.43
C ASP A 240 -0.57 23.74 17.00
N HIS A 241 -0.89 22.95 15.98
CA HIS A 241 -2.23 22.73 15.44
C HIS A 241 -2.70 21.27 15.62
N GLY A 242 -1.97 20.45 16.37
CA GLY A 242 -2.33 19.06 16.64
C GLY A 242 -2.06 18.08 15.48
N GLU A 243 -1.26 18.49 14.50
CA GLU A 243 -0.90 17.63 13.37
C GLU A 243 0.12 16.57 13.79
N ALA A 244 -0.16 15.31 13.47
CA ALA A 244 0.72 14.19 13.76
C ALA A 244 1.84 14.08 12.71
N ALA A 245 3.09 13.99 13.17
CA ALA A 245 4.29 13.90 12.34
C ALA A 245 4.64 12.47 11.88
N THR A 246 3.86 11.48 12.33
CA THR A 246 4.04 10.05 12.07
C THR A 246 2.70 9.34 12.27
N TYR A 247 2.53 8.19 11.62
CA TYR A 247 1.44 7.26 11.87
C TYR A 247 1.51 6.57 13.23
N ASN A 248 2.69 6.46 13.84
CA ASN A 248 2.76 5.97 15.20
C ASN A 248 2.32 7.05 16.19
N GLU A 249 1.02 7.14 16.43
CA GLU A 249 0.43 8.06 17.43
C GLU A 249 0.88 7.74 18.86
N PHE A 250 1.50 6.56 19.07
CA PHE A 250 1.88 6.02 20.37
C PHE A 250 3.39 5.94 20.58
N VAL A 251 4.19 6.78 19.91
CA VAL A 251 5.66 6.81 20.09
C VAL A 251 6.11 6.96 21.56
N GLY A 252 5.29 7.56 22.42
CA GLY A 252 5.53 7.60 23.87
C GLY A 252 5.58 6.20 24.51
N ASN A 253 4.74 5.27 24.04
CA ASN A 253 4.75 3.88 24.46
C ASN A 253 5.97 3.12 23.91
N ALA A 254 6.49 3.55 22.76
CA ALA A 254 7.73 3.02 22.20
C ALA A 254 8.96 3.48 22.98
N GLY A 255 8.84 4.46 23.89
CA GLY A 255 9.95 4.95 24.73
C GLY A 255 10.49 6.32 24.34
N VAL A 256 9.88 7.00 23.36
CA VAL A 256 10.18 8.42 23.10
C VAL A 256 9.73 9.24 24.32
N PRO A 257 10.62 10.02 24.98
CA PRO A 257 10.25 10.77 26.18
C PRO A 257 9.10 11.73 25.93
N SER A 258 8.21 11.94 26.91
CA SER A 258 7.09 12.89 26.79
C SER A 258 7.52 14.36 26.63
N THR A 259 8.78 14.66 26.95
CA THR A 259 9.43 15.97 26.71
C THR A 259 9.94 16.13 25.28
N THR A 260 9.94 15.06 24.49
CA THR A 260 10.43 15.03 23.11
C THR A 260 9.25 15.07 22.15
N ALA A 261 9.26 16.04 21.26
CA ALA A 261 8.29 16.16 20.18
C ALA A 261 8.88 15.63 18.88
N ILE A 262 8.18 14.73 18.20
CA ILE A 262 8.50 14.36 16.81
C ILE A 262 7.93 15.46 15.92
N VAL A 263 8.80 16.18 15.21
CA VAL A 263 8.38 17.22 14.24
C VAL A 263 8.33 16.69 12.82
N LEU A 264 9.09 15.62 12.53
CA LEU A 264 9.12 14.92 11.25
C LEU A 264 9.53 13.47 11.50
N GLY A 265 8.61 12.53 11.35
CA GLY A 265 8.89 11.10 11.39
C GLY A 265 9.57 10.61 10.11
N GLY A 266 10.35 9.53 10.20
CA GLY A 266 10.94 8.87 9.03
C GLY A 266 9.91 8.36 8.02
N ASP A 267 8.68 8.07 8.45
CA ASP A 267 7.53 7.69 7.63
C ASP A 267 6.94 8.86 6.86
N MET A 268 6.80 10.02 7.50
CA MET A 268 6.45 11.28 6.83
C MET A 268 7.51 11.66 5.79
N ALA A 269 8.79 11.65 6.17
CA ALA A 269 9.88 11.95 5.24
C ALA A 269 9.92 10.97 4.06
N ALA A 270 9.72 9.68 4.31
CA ALA A 270 9.65 8.66 3.26
C ALA A 270 8.45 8.84 2.32
N SER A 271 7.29 9.22 2.86
CA SER A 271 6.08 9.48 2.09
C SER A 271 6.23 10.71 1.20
N GLU A 272 6.87 11.78 1.69
CA GLU A 272 7.22 12.95 0.87
C GLU A 272 8.13 12.57 -0.31
N ILE A 273 9.21 11.82 -0.06
CA ILE A 273 10.13 11.37 -1.12
C ILE A 273 9.38 10.52 -2.15
N ALA A 274 8.56 9.57 -1.69
CA ALA A 274 7.83 8.65 -2.55
C ALA A 274 6.78 9.38 -3.41
N TYR A 275 6.09 10.37 -2.84
CA TYR A 275 5.18 11.26 -3.55
C TYR A 275 5.88 11.98 -4.72
N TYR A 276 6.97 12.72 -4.45
CA TYR A 276 7.68 13.44 -5.50
C TYR A 276 8.26 12.50 -6.56
N ARG A 277 8.76 11.32 -6.16
CA ARG A 277 9.24 10.27 -7.08
C ARG A 277 8.13 9.84 -8.03
N ASN A 278 6.98 9.44 -7.51
CA ASN A 278 5.92 8.84 -8.32
C ASN A 278 5.21 9.86 -9.20
N VAL A 279 4.95 11.09 -8.71
CA VAL A 279 4.32 12.13 -9.53
C VAL A 279 5.28 12.64 -10.62
N SER A 280 6.60 12.62 -10.38
CA SER A 280 7.57 13.02 -11.42
C SER A 280 7.54 12.14 -12.67
N ASN A 281 7.08 10.88 -12.56
CA ASN A 281 6.92 9.97 -13.69
C ASN A 281 5.72 10.29 -14.58
N TYR A 282 4.77 11.10 -14.08
CA TYR A 282 3.53 11.43 -14.80
C TYR A 282 3.25 12.94 -14.75
N PRO A 283 3.96 13.75 -15.56
CA PRO A 283 3.82 15.21 -15.54
C PRO A 283 2.38 15.72 -15.76
N ALA A 284 1.54 14.94 -16.44
CA ALA A 284 0.13 15.26 -16.67
C ALA A 284 -0.72 15.30 -15.38
N LEU A 285 -0.25 14.73 -14.26
CA LEU A 285 -0.90 14.84 -12.95
C LEU A 285 -0.73 16.22 -12.30
N LYS A 286 0.13 17.09 -12.84
CA LYS A 286 0.28 18.45 -12.35
C LYS A 286 -0.65 19.40 -13.10
N ALA A 287 -1.28 20.31 -12.36
CA ALA A 287 -1.92 21.47 -12.95
C ALA A 287 -0.89 22.31 -13.74
N ALA A 288 -1.30 22.90 -14.86
CA ALA A 288 -0.43 23.73 -15.68
C ALA A 288 0.17 24.95 -14.93
N SER A 289 -0.51 25.43 -13.89
CA SER A 289 -0.04 26.52 -13.02
C SER A 289 1.01 26.09 -11.99
N ASP A 290 1.16 24.78 -11.75
CA ASP A 290 2.06 24.27 -10.74
C ASP A 290 3.51 24.22 -11.28
N ALA A 291 4.32 25.20 -10.91
CA ALA A 291 5.72 25.32 -11.33
C ALA A 291 6.69 24.35 -10.61
N THR A 292 6.22 23.50 -9.70
CA THR A 292 7.07 22.61 -8.91
C THR A 292 7.85 21.63 -9.78
N ASN A 293 9.18 21.63 -9.67
CA ASN A 293 10.01 20.61 -10.31
C ASN A 293 10.07 19.35 -9.42
N MET A 294 9.17 18.41 -9.69
CA MET A 294 9.01 17.17 -8.90
C MET A 294 10.28 16.33 -8.85
N ALA A 295 10.94 16.14 -10.00
CA ALA A 295 12.16 15.34 -10.09
C ALA A 295 13.30 15.98 -9.27
N ALA A 296 13.44 17.31 -9.33
CA ALA A 296 14.42 18.02 -8.51
C ALA A 296 14.10 17.91 -7.01
N LYS A 297 12.83 18.06 -6.62
CA LYS A 297 12.37 17.86 -5.23
C LYS A 297 12.68 16.44 -4.74
N PHE A 298 12.30 15.43 -5.51
CA PHE A 298 12.65 14.03 -5.22
C PHE A 298 14.16 13.86 -5.00
N ASN A 299 14.99 14.32 -5.94
CA ASN A 299 16.44 14.15 -5.86
C ASN A 299 17.03 14.85 -4.61
N THR A 300 16.59 16.07 -4.29
CA THR A 300 17.06 16.79 -3.10
C THR A 300 16.65 16.08 -1.82
N LEU A 301 15.37 15.74 -1.66
CA LEU A 301 14.88 15.09 -0.44
C LEU A 301 15.51 13.70 -0.26
N SER A 302 15.58 12.92 -1.34
CA SER A 302 16.21 11.59 -1.31
C SER A 302 17.68 11.69 -0.93
N SER A 303 18.42 12.65 -1.50
CA SER A 303 19.83 12.86 -1.16
C SER A 303 20.00 13.24 0.30
N ASN A 304 19.27 14.25 0.78
CA ASN A 304 19.37 14.75 2.15
C ASN A 304 18.96 13.69 3.19
N PHE A 305 17.92 12.91 2.92
CA PHE A 305 17.52 11.81 3.79
C PHE A 305 18.65 10.78 3.92
N ASN A 306 19.17 10.30 2.78
CA ASN A 306 20.21 9.28 2.76
C ASN A 306 21.55 9.78 3.33
N SER A 307 21.81 11.10 3.37
CA SER A 307 23.05 11.66 3.94
C SER A 307 22.94 12.03 5.42
N HIS A 308 21.82 12.60 5.87
CA HIS A 308 21.70 13.19 7.21
C HIS A 308 21.03 12.28 8.23
N TRP A 309 20.13 11.40 7.78
CA TRP A 309 19.36 10.54 8.69
C TRP A 309 20.07 9.22 8.99
N SER A 310 20.97 8.78 8.12
CA SER A 310 21.68 7.50 8.29
C SER A 310 22.82 7.61 9.30
N ASN A 311 23.00 6.56 10.11
CA ASN A 311 24.16 6.37 10.97
C ASN A 311 24.41 7.53 11.95
N VAL A 312 23.33 8.13 12.45
CA VAL A 312 23.38 9.21 13.43
C VAL A 312 24.08 8.69 14.69
N ASN A 313 25.11 9.40 15.16
CA ASN A 313 25.94 9.01 16.29
C ASN A 313 26.62 7.62 16.16
N GLY A 314 26.80 7.11 14.94
CA GLY A 314 27.41 5.79 14.73
C GLY A 314 26.46 4.62 15.00
N SER A 315 25.15 4.85 14.97
CA SER A 315 24.12 3.85 15.30
C SER A 315 24.09 2.65 14.34
N GLY A 316 24.54 2.82 13.09
CA GLY A 316 24.45 1.82 12.04
C GLY A 316 23.07 1.70 11.38
N HIS A 317 22.13 2.63 11.66
CA HIS A 317 20.79 2.64 11.07
C HIS A 317 20.26 4.07 10.94
N PHE A 318 19.07 4.24 10.37
CA PHE A 318 18.44 5.56 10.19
C PHE A 318 17.78 6.05 11.47
N ALA A 319 17.90 7.35 11.74
CA ALA A 319 17.14 8.03 12.78
C ALA A 319 15.63 7.81 12.59
N VAL A 320 14.91 7.68 13.70
CA VAL A 320 13.44 7.50 13.70
C VAL A 320 12.73 8.78 13.29
N ALA A 321 13.31 9.93 13.66
CA ALA A 321 12.68 11.22 13.53
C ALA A 321 13.70 12.35 13.63
N LEU A 322 13.30 13.51 13.12
CA LEU A 322 13.79 14.80 13.58
C LEU A 322 12.92 15.24 14.77
N THR A 323 13.56 15.58 15.89
CA THR A 323 12.87 15.84 17.15
C THR A 323 13.22 17.19 17.77
N GLY A 324 12.30 17.68 18.58
CA GLY A 324 12.43 18.88 19.39
C GLY A 324 11.86 18.68 20.80
N VAL A 325 11.55 19.78 21.47
CA VAL A 325 10.97 19.84 22.82
C VAL A 325 9.47 20.07 22.73
N THR A 326 8.69 19.27 23.46
CA THR A 326 7.23 19.39 23.53
C THR A 326 6.77 20.81 23.89
N SER A 327 5.66 21.25 23.32
CA SER A 327 5.09 22.61 23.46
C SER A 327 5.91 23.75 22.81
N THR A 328 6.96 23.44 22.07
CA THR A 328 7.70 24.42 21.26
C THR A 328 7.07 24.54 19.88
N ALA A 329 6.79 25.77 19.45
CA ALA A 329 6.43 26.03 18.06
C ALA A 329 7.70 26.07 17.19
N TYR A 330 7.75 25.22 16.18
CA TYR A 330 8.90 25.08 15.30
C TYR A 330 8.70 25.84 13.97
N SER A 331 9.71 26.62 13.58
CA SER A 331 9.76 27.36 12.31
C SER A 331 11.21 27.51 11.82
N SER A 332 11.39 28.02 10.61
CA SER A 332 12.73 28.29 10.04
C SER A 332 13.69 29.05 10.98
N ALA A 333 13.16 29.82 11.93
CA ALA A 333 13.95 30.54 12.94
C ALA A 333 14.62 29.65 14.01
N ASN A 334 14.12 28.45 14.29
CA ASN A 334 14.62 27.57 15.36
C ASN A 334 14.85 26.11 14.94
N TYR A 335 14.87 25.80 13.64
CA TYR A 335 15.17 24.45 13.17
C TYR A 335 16.57 23.96 13.47
N ASN A 336 17.52 24.87 13.66
CA ASN A 336 18.87 24.52 14.11
C ASN A 336 18.90 23.92 15.52
N THR A 337 17.79 23.96 16.29
CA THR A 337 17.69 23.32 17.60
C THR A 337 17.14 21.90 17.51
N LEU A 338 16.72 21.44 16.34
CA LEU A 338 16.20 20.10 16.14
C LEU A 338 17.35 19.08 16.10
N SER A 339 17.06 17.87 16.53
CA SER A 339 18.04 16.78 16.57
C SER A 339 17.50 15.52 15.93
N TYR A 340 18.36 14.82 15.19
CA TYR A 340 18.05 13.46 14.77
C TYR A 340 18.02 12.52 15.98
N TYR A 341 16.93 11.77 16.12
CA TYR A 341 16.71 10.89 17.25
C TYR A 341 16.95 9.43 16.86
N ASP A 342 17.80 8.77 17.62
CA ASP A 342 18.13 7.37 17.43
C ASP A 342 17.27 6.51 18.36
N HIS A 343 16.25 5.86 17.80
CA HIS A 343 15.31 5.00 18.53
C HIS A 343 14.55 4.07 17.59
N TYR A 344 13.87 3.06 18.15
CA TYR A 344 12.92 2.23 17.41
C TYR A 344 11.48 2.59 17.80
N ALA A 345 10.68 3.05 16.84
CA ALA A 345 9.27 3.38 17.03
C ALA A 345 8.40 2.95 15.84
N GLU A 346 8.70 1.79 15.24
CA GLU A 346 7.86 1.17 14.20
C GLU A 346 7.80 1.98 12.90
N GLU A 347 6.63 2.46 12.45
CA GLU A 347 6.37 3.06 11.14
C GLU A 347 7.48 4.00 10.67
N PRO A 348 8.00 4.95 11.48
CA PRO A 348 9.09 5.82 11.07
C PRO A 348 10.39 5.09 10.69
N ASN A 349 10.69 3.95 11.31
CA ASN A 349 11.82 3.10 10.94
C ASN A 349 11.47 2.12 9.80
N LEU A 350 10.20 1.71 9.66
CA LEU A 350 9.73 0.76 8.65
C LEU A 350 9.58 1.40 7.27
N PHE A 351 9.00 2.60 7.22
CA PHE A 351 8.57 3.26 5.99
C PHE A 351 9.71 3.61 5.02
N PRO A 352 10.92 3.99 5.47
CA PRO A 352 12.06 4.14 4.56
C PRO A 352 12.38 2.87 3.75
N LEU A 353 12.18 1.69 4.34
CA LEU A 353 12.28 0.39 3.65
C LEU A 353 11.03 0.12 2.80
N TYR A 354 9.83 0.28 3.38
CA TYR A 354 8.55 0.03 2.71
C TYR A 354 8.37 0.86 1.43
N LYS A 355 8.79 2.14 1.47
CA LYS A 355 8.80 3.06 0.32
C LYS A 355 10.01 2.87 -0.59
N GLY A 356 11.01 2.08 -0.19
CA GLY A 356 12.20 1.79 -0.99
C GLY A 356 12.99 3.05 -1.34
N ILE A 357 13.27 3.90 -0.35
CA ILE A 357 13.95 5.19 -0.56
C ILE A 357 15.42 5.19 -0.10
N ILE A 358 15.88 4.10 0.53
CA ILE A 358 17.27 3.95 0.95
C ILE A 358 18.10 3.51 -0.25
N THR A 359 19.09 4.32 -0.62
CA THR A 359 19.83 4.15 -1.89
C THR A 359 21.15 3.41 -1.73
N ASP A 360 21.81 3.52 -0.58
CA ASP A 360 23.04 2.78 -0.29
C ASP A 360 22.72 1.35 0.16
N ALA A 361 23.37 0.36 -0.45
CA ALA A 361 23.07 -1.05 -0.20
C ALA A 361 23.49 -1.50 1.21
N GLY A 362 24.56 -0.92 1.77
CA GLY A 362 25.01 -1.22 3.12
C GLY A 362 24.03 -0.67 4.16
N ASN A 363 23.64 0.60 4.01
CA ASN A 363 22.63 1.24 4.86
C ASN A 363 21.26 0.55 4.76
N LEU A 364 20.87 0.12 3.55
CA LEU A 364 19.64 -0.64 3.34
C LEU A 364 19.64 -1.94 4.13
N ALA A 365 20.72 -2.73 4.03
CA ALA A 365 20.85 -3.98 4.76
C ALA A 365 20.90 -3.74 6.29
N ALA A 366 21.62 -2.71 6.74
CA ALA A 366 21.74 -2.40 8.16
C ALA A 366 20.39 -1.96 8.77
N GLN A 367 19.66 -1.06 8.08
CA GLN A 367 18.32 -0.66 8.48
C GLN A 367 17.35 -1.85 8.51
N ALA A 368 17.38 -2.71 7.50
CA ALA A 368 16.51 -3.88 7.44
C ALA A 368 16.81 -4.87 8.59
N ASN A 369 18.08 -5.12 8.91
CA ASN A 369 18.45 -5.95 10.06
C ASN A 369 18.02 -5.33 11.40
N TYR A 370 18.16 -4.01 11.56
CA TYR A 370 17.70 -3.29 12.74
C TYR A 370 16.17 -3.42 12.91
N VAL A 371 15.43 -3.21 11.83
CA VAL A 371 13.97 -3.36 11.81
C VAL A 371 13.54 -4.79 12.12
N ASP A 372 14.12 -5.80 11.48
CA ASP A 372 13.75 -7.20 11.72
C ASP A 372 14.01 -7.62 13.16
N SER A 373 15.17 -7.23 13.72
CA SER A 373 15.53 -7.59 15.09
C SER A 373 14.55 -7.04 16.12
N ASN A 374 14.15 -5.77 15.97
CA ASN A 374 13.19 -5.14 16.87
C ASN A 374 11.77 -5.68 16.68
N ALA A 375 11.30 -5.80 15.43
CA ALA A 375 9.98 -6.37 15.13
C ALA A 375 9.87 -7.82 15.61
N GLU A 376 10.90 -8.64 15.41
CA GLU A 376 10.95 -10.01 15.92
C GLU A 376 10.92 -10.05 17.45
N SER A 377 11.64 -9.16 18.12
CA SER A 377 11.62 -9.07 19.58
C SER A 377 10.22 -8.80 20.12
N LEU A 378 9.51 -7.82 19.54
CA LEU A 378 8.12 -7.50 19.89
C LEU A 378 7.17 -8.67 19.60
N TYR A 379 7.31 -9.30 18.43
CA TYR A 379 6.54 -10.48 18.06
C TYR A 379 6.72 -11.61 19.07
N GLN A 380 7.97 -11.95 19.42
CA GLN A 380 8.27 -13.02 20.36
C GLN A 380 7.78 -12.71 21.77
N ALA A 381 7.90 -11.45 22.21
CA ALA A 381 7.37 -11.02 23.49
C ALA A 381 5.85 -11.24 23.58
N ALA A 382 5.09 -10.90 22.53
CA ALA A 382 3.65 -11.15 22.49
C ALA A 382 3.31 -12.65 22.31
N ALA A 383 4.04 -13.36 21.45
CA ALA A 383 3.86 -14.78 21.19
C ALA A 383 4.14 -15.65 22.44
N SER A 384 5.03 -15.20 23.32
CA SER A 384 5.31 -15.87 24.60
C SER A 384 4.08 -15.93 25.53
N GLN A 385 3.16 -14.98 25.40
CA GLN A 385 1.91 -14.95 26.17
C GLN A 385 0.85 -15.87 25.54
N ASN A 386 0.80 -15.92 24.22
CA ASN A 386 -0.02 -16.84 23.43
C ASN A 386 0.58 -16.91 22.01
N PRO A 387 0.89 -18.10 21.47
CA PRO A 387 1.49 -18.23 20.14
C PRO A 387 0.70 -17.55 19.01
N ASN A 388 -0.61 -17.38 19.17
CA ASN A 388 -1.47 -16.71 18.18
C ASN A 388 -1.48 -15.17 18.31
N TYR A 389 -0.81 -14.61 19.33
CA TYR A 389 -0.81 -13.16 19.61
C TYR A 389 0.47 -12.46 19.17
N GLY A 390 1.39 -13.15 18.48
CA GLY A 390 2.65 -12.53 18.05
C GLY A 390 2.45 -11.24 17.26
N LEU A 391 1.41 -11.15 16.42
CA LEU A 391 1.08 -9.95 15.64
C LEU A 391 0.18 -8.93 16.37
N ASN A 392 -0.10 -9.12 17.67
CA ASN A 392 -0.91 -8.17 18.44
C ASN A 392 -0.10 -7.04 19.06
N SER A 393 1.23 -7.18 19.11
CA SER A 393 2.12 -6.15 19.64
C SER A 393 3.08 -5.74 18.54
N PRO A 394 3.15 -4.46 18.18
CA PRO A 394 2.43 -3.32 18.76
C PRO A 394 0.98 -3.19 18.24
N GLY A 395 0.73 -3.76 17.06
CA GLY A 395 -0.56 -3.91 16.40
C GLY A 395 -0.34 -4.68 15.09
N VAL A 396 -1.37 -5.32 14.54
CA VAL A 396 -1.20 -6.12 13.31
C VAL A 396 -0.91 -5.25 12.09
N GLU A 397 -1.38 -4.00 12.09
CA GLU A 397 -1.13 -3.00 11.05
C GLU A 397 0.37 -2.78 10.81
N SER A 398 1.19 -2.51 11.84
CA SER A 398 2.62 -2.31 11.62
C SER A 398 3.34 -3.52 10.98
N HIS A 399 2.76 -4.72 11.08
CA HIS A 399 3.30 -5.93 10.47
C HIS A 399 2.93 -6.09 8.99
N THR A 400 1.89 -5.43 8.48
CA THR A 400 1.50 -5.50 7.05
C THR A 400 2.54 -4.79 6.16
N TYR A 401 3.29 -3.84 6.71
CA TYR A 401 4.38 -3.14 6.01
C TYR A 401 5.65 -3.98 5.86
N LEU A 402 5.87 -4.95 6.77
CA LEU A 402 7.13 -5.70 6.87
C LEU A 402 7.46 -6.54 5.62
N PRO A 403 6.52 -7.30 5.00
CA PRO A 403 6.85 -8.10 3.83
C PRO A 403 7.38 -7.23 2.69
N THR A 404 6.66 -6.16 2.32
CA THR A 404 7.12 -5.21 1.30
C THR A 404 8.45 -4.56 1.67
N ALA A 405 8.64 -4.11 2.92
CA ALA A 405 9.91 -3.54 3.39
C ALA A 405 11.10 -4.49 3.15
N PHE A 406 10.97 -5.76 3.52
CA PHE A 406 12.04 -6.74 3.35
C PHE A 406 12.23 -7.21 1.91
N TYR A 407 11.16 -7.24 1.11
CA TYR A 407 11.29 -7.48 -0.32
C TYR A 407 12.08 -6.37 -1.02
N ASN A 408 11.82 -5.10 -0.66
CA ASN A 408 12.58 -3.95 -1.15
C ASN A 408 14.04 -4.00 -0.69
N ALA A 409 14.31 -4.52 0.51
CA ALA A 409 15.66 -4.75 1.03
C ALA A 409 16.38 -5.98 0.46
N GLY A 410 15.71 -6.79 -0.38
CA GLY A 410 16.27 -8.03 -0.93
C GLY A 410 16.38 -9.19 0.08
N MET A 411 15.77 -9.07 1.27
CA MET A 411 15.79 -10.09 2.33
C MET A 411 14.61 -11.06 2.19
N LEU A 412 14.64 -11.90 1.15
CA LEU A 412 13.48 -12.72 0.72
C LEU A 412 12.98 -13.68 1.81
N ASP A 413 13.87 -14.31 2.56
CA ASP A 413 13.49 -15.23 3.64
C ASP A 413 12.82 -14.49 4.80
N THR A 414 13.30 -13.31 5.14
CA THR A 414 12.70 -12.44 6.17
C THR A 414 11.34 -11.92 5.71
N ALA A 415 11.23 -11.48 4.46
CA ALA A 415 9.95 -11.04 3.88
C ALA A 415 8.92 -12.18 3.92
N TRP A 416 9.34 -13.38 3.50
CA TRP A 416 8.50 -14.58 3.54
C TRP A 416 8.06 -14.97 4.95
N LYS A 417 8.96 -14.88 5.94
CA LYS A 417 8.64 -15.10 7.36
C LYS A 417 7.47 -14.24 7.81
N TRP A 418 7.50 -12.94 7.52
CA TRP A 418 6.44 -12.02 7.93
C TRP A 418 5.15 -12.21 7.11
N LEU A 419 5.26 -12.42 5.79
CA LEU A 419 4.09 -12.67 4.94
C LEU A 419 3.33 -13.95 5.34
N THR A 420 4.05 -15.02 5.65
CA THR A 420 3.43 -16.28 6.09
C THR A 420 2.84 -16.20 7.49
N ARG A 421 3.36 -15.34 8.37
CA ARG A 421 2.71 -15.03 9.66
C ARG A 421 1.38 -14.30 9.46
N LEU A 422 1.31 -13.33 8.54
CA LEU A 422 0.05 -12.67 8.17
C LEU A 422 -0.94 -13.68 7.58
N ALA A 423 -0.48 -14.56 6.67
CA ALA A 423 -1.33 -15.61 6.10
C ALA A 423 -1.86 -16.58 7.16
N ALA A 424 -1.02 -16.97 8.13
CA ALA A 424 -1.46 -17.81 9.25
C ALA A 424 -2.48 -17.08 10.14
N ARG A 425 -2.30 -15.77 10.35
CA ARG A 425 -3.25 -14.93 11.09
C ARG A 425 -4.60 -14.83 10.40
N GLN A 426 -4.59 -14.61 9.09
CA GLN A 426 -5.78 -14.61 8.23
C GLN A 426 -6.59 -15.89 8.40
N VAL A 427 -5.91 -17.04 8.39
CA VAL A 427 -6.52 -18.36 8.61
C VAL A 427 -7.05 -18.52 10.03
N PHE A 428 -6.29 -18.06 11.03
CA PHE A 428 -6.67 -18.17 12.44
C PHE A 428 -7.92 -17.35 12.78
N ASP A 429 -8.03 -16.13 12.23
CA ASP A 429 -9.19 -15.25 12.43
C ASP A 429 -10.40 -15.66 11.56
N ASN A 430 -10.26 -16.73 10.76
CA ASN A 430 -11.30 -17.27 9.87
C ASN A 430 -11.86 -16.19 8.94
N GLY A 431 -10.98 -15.42 8.31
CA GLY A 431 -11.38 -14.34 7.40
C GLY A 431 -12.05 -13.14 8.09
N ASN A 432 -11.70 -12.85 9.35
CA ASN A 432 -12.08 -11.62 10.04
C ASN A 432 -10.84 -10.98 10.69
N ALA A 433 -9.73 -10.95 9.95
CA ALA A 433 -8.53 -10.29 10.43
C ALA A 433 -8.75 -8.76 10.46
N TYR A 434 -7.72 -8.00 10.88
CA TYR A 434 -7.76 -6.56 10.63
C TYR A 434 -7.84 -6.33 9.11
N PRO A 435 -8.77 -5.49 8.60
CA PRO A 435 -9.05 -5.38 7.16
C PRO A 435 -7.83 -5.26 6.26
N GLU A 436 -6.82 -4.49 6.68
CA GLU A 436 -5.59 -4.32 5.92
C GLU A 436 -4.85 -5.62 5.59
N VAL A 437 -4.89 -6.60 6.50
CA VAL A 437 -4.20 -7.88 6.33
C VAL A 437 -4.63 -8.56 5.04
N SER A 438 -5.93 -8.50 4.72
CA SER A 438 -6.46 -9.12 3.51
C SER A 438 -5.91 -8.44 2.25
N PHE A 439 -5.96 -7.11 2.19
CA PHE A 439 -5.46 -6.37 1.03
C PHE A 439 -3.94 -6.46 0.87
N ALA A 440 -3.19 -6.38 1.97
CA ALA A 440 -1.74 -6.54 1.99
C ALA A 440 -1.30 -7.96 1.57
N LEU A 441 -2.00 -9.01 2.03
CA LEU A 441 -1.73 -10.38 1.58
C LEU A 441 -1.94 -10.54 0.07
N ILE A 442 -3.00 -9.94 -0.48
CA ILE A 442 -3.29 -9.98 -1.91
C ILE A 442 -2.20 -9.23 -2.69
N SER A 443 -1.91 -7.99 -2.30
CA SER A 443 -0.92 -7.15 -2.99
C SER A 443 0.47 -7.77 -2.93
N ASP A 444 0.92 -8.26 -1.78
CA ASP A 444 2.30 -8.69 -1.60
C ASP A 444 2.53 -10.08 -2.19
N THR A 445 1.52 -10.96 -2.18
CA THR A 445 1.59 -12.23 -2.90
C THR A 445 1.75 -11.99 -4.41
N ILE A 446 0.97 -11.08 -4.98
CA ILE A 446 0.99 -10.82 -6.43
C ILE A 446 2.22 -9.99 -6.84
N THR A 447 2.46 -8.87 -6.18
CA THR A 447 3.50 -7.92 -6.61
C THR A 447 4.88 -8.28 -6.10
N LYS A 448 4.99 -8.91 -4.93
CA LYS A 448 6.28 -9.27 -4.35
C LYS A 448 6.60 -10.71 -4.63
N VAL A 449 5.80 -11.68 -4.18
CA VAL A 449 6.16 -13.10 -4.39
C VAL A 449 6.18 -13.48 -5.87
N LEU A 450 5.11 -13.18 -6.62
CA LEU A 450 5.07 -13.47 -8.06
C LEU A 450 5.80 -12.42 -8.91
N GLY A 451 6.13 -11.26 -8.33
CA GLY A 451 6.86 -10.19 -8.99
C GLY A 451 6.05 -9.47 -10.08
N VAL A 452 4.71 -9.52 -10.02
CA VAL A 452 3.83 -8.93 -11.05
C VAL A 452 3.77 -7.42 -10.86
N ASP A 453 4.05 -6.68 -11.93
CA ASP A 453 3.87 -5.23 -11.97
C ASP A 453 3.31 -4.82 -13.34
N PHE A 454 2.47 -3.79 -13.37
CA PHE A 454 1.81 -3.34 -14.59
C PHE A 454 1.96 -1.84 -14.81
N ASP A 455 2.50 -1.47 -15.95
CA ASP A 455 2.56 -0.10 -16.45
C ASP A 455 1.53 0.03 -17.58
N ALA A 456 0.28 0.30 -17.18
CA ALA A 456 -0.87 0.37 -18.07
C ALA A 456 -0.73 1.45 -19.16
N PRO A 457 -0.22 2.67 -18.88
CA PRO A 457 0.00 3.68 -19.92
C PRO A 457 0.89 3.20 -21.08
N ASN A 458 1.79 2.25 -20.82
CA ASN A 458 2.71 1.69 -21.81
C ASN A 458 2.38 0.24 -22.21
N ASN A 459 1.28 -0.35 -21.72
CA ASN A 459 0.88 -1.74 -21.93
C ASN A 459 1.99 -2.76 -21.58
N LYS A 460 2.76 -2.51 -20.52
CA LYS A 460 3.87 -3.38 -20.09
C LYS A 460 3.52 -4.16 -18.83
N LEU A 461 3.37 -5.47 -18.98
CA LEU A 461 3.25 -6.42 -17.89
C LEU A 461 4.63 -6.95 -17.53
N VAL A 462 5.14 -6.61 -16.36
CA VAL A 462 6.42 -7.08 -15.84
C VAL A 462 6.17 -8.26 -14.90
N THR A 463 7.05 -9.25 -14.96
CA THR A 463 7.12 -10.30 -13.93
C THR A 463 8.56 -10.48 -13.49
N LEU A 464 8.86 -10.40 -12.19
CA LEU A 464 10.20 -10.56 -11.64
C LEU A 464 10.41 -11.96 -11.07
N ALA A 465 11.22 -12.76 -11.77
CA ALA A 465 11.59 -14.11 -11.38
C ALA A 465 12.55 -14.12 -10.21
N ASN A 466 12.57 -15.26 -9.51
CA ASN A 466 13.47 -15.51 -8.38
C ASN A 466 13.22 -14.57 -7.19
N ASN A 467 11.94 -14.33 -6.87
CA ASN A 467 11.51 -13.65 -5.65
C ASN A 467 10.96 -14.63 -4.60
N LEU A 468 11.32 -15.91 -4.74
CA LEU A 468 11.01 -16.99 -3.83
C LEU A 468 12.03 -17.06 -2.68
N PRO A 469 11.62 -17.45 -1.46
CA PRO A 469 12.54 -17.70 -0.36
C PRO A 469 13.37 -18.96 -0.60
N SER A 470 14.49 -19.09 0.11
CA SER A 470 15.43 -20.22 0.05
C SER A 470 14.82 -21.57 0.46
N ALA A 471 13.65 -21.54 1.10
CA ALA A 471 12.87 -22.72 1.43
C ALA A 471 12.36 -23.47 0.20
N PHE A 472 12.12 -22.80 -0.92
CA PHE A 472 11.66 -23.44 -2.17
C PHE A 472 12.77 -24.34 -2.73
N LYS A 473 12.37 -25.51 -3.24
CA LYS A 473 13.22 -26.51 -3.89
C LYS A 473 12.79 -26.71 -5.34
N ASN A 474 13.59 -27.44 -6.11
CA ASN A 474 13.26 -27.78 -7.49
C ASN A 474 11.87 -28.43 -7.57
N GLY A 475 11.01 -27.90 -8.43
CA GLY A 475 9.61 -28.32 -8.58
C GLY A 475 8.62 -27.59 -7.66
N ASP A 476 9.09 -26.82 -6.67
CA ASP A 476 8.20 -25.98 -5.88
C ASP A 476 7.70 -24.78 -6.70
N TYR A 477 6.45 -24.42 -6.44
CA TYR A 477 5.79 -23.33 -7.15
C TYR A 477 4.75 -22.63 -6.27
N LEU A 478 4.49 -21.38 -6.63
CA LEU A 478 3.30 -20.64 -6.24
C LEU A 478 2.64 -20.10 -7.50
N LYS A 479 1.32 -20.25 -7.59
CA LYS A 479 0.50 -19.74 -8.67
C LYS A 479 -0.64 -18.91 -8.11
N VAL A 480 -0.90 -17.75 -8.70
CA VAL A 480 -2.17 -17.04 -8.56
C VAL A 480 -2.84 -17.03 -9.93
N SER A 481 -4.07 -17.50 -9.99
CA SER A 481 -4.90 -17.57 -11.18
C SER A 481 -5.85 -16.37 -11.23
N ASN A 482 -6.16 -15.91 -12.45
CA ASN A 482 -7.17 -14.89 -12.72
C ASN A 482 -6.84 -13.50 -12.15
N ILE A 483 -5.57 -13.13 -12.11
CA ILE A 483 -5.10 -11.77 -11.83
C ILE A 483 -5.63 -10.83 -12.92
N PRO A 484 -6.46 -9.82 -12.59
CA PRO A 484 -6.91 -8.85 -13.56
C PRO A 484 -5.81 -7.81 -13.83
N VAL A 485 -5.46 -7.66 -15.09
CA VAL A 485 -4.56 -6.63 -15.62
C VAL A 485 -5.43 -5.67 -16.42
N HIS A 486 -5.75 -4.53 -15.80
CA HIS A 486 -6.72 -3.58 -16.33
C HIS A 486 -6.04 -2.35 -16.91
N THR A 487 -6.46 -1.98 -18.12
CA THR A 487 -6.24 -0.67 -18.71
C THR A 487 -7.60 0.01 -18.82
N GLY A 488 -7.63 1.34 -18.88
CA GLY A 488 -8.88 2.12 -19.00
C GLY A 488 -9.79 1.72 -20.17
N ASN A 489 -9.31 0.86 -21.08
CA ASN A 489 -10.04 0.35 -22.23
C ASN A 489 -10.43 -1.14 -22.10
N TYR A 490 -9.66 -1.97 -21.38
CA TYR A 490 -9.89 -3.42 -21.33
C TYR A 490 -9.25 -4.08 -20.09
N THR A 491 -9.68 -5.32 -19.79
CA THR A 491 -9.07 -6.14 -18.73
C THR A 491 -8.65 -7.49 -19.28
N VAL A 492 -7.38 -7.87 -19.13
CA VAL A 492 -6.89 -9.24 -19.35
C VAL A 492 -6.82 -9.95 -18.01
N HIS A 493 -7.34 -11.18 -17.92
CA HIS A 493 -7.11 -12.02 -16.75
C HIS A 493 -6.01 -13.04 -17.03
N VAL A 494 -4.94 -12.98 -16.23
CA VAL A 494 -3.79 -13.87 -16.34
C VAL A 494 -3.64 -14.75 -15.10
N GLY A 495 -3.17 -15.97 -15.27
CA GLY A 495 -2.56 -16.74 -14.21
C GLY A 495 -1.06 -16.55 -14.25
N VAL A 496 -0.42 -16.31 -13.11
CA VAL A 496 1.03 -16.22 -13.00
C VAL A 496 1.52 -17.30 -12.04
N THR A 497 2.47 -18.10 -12.51
CA THR A 497 3.17 -19.10 -11.70
C THR A 497 4.64 -18.75 -11.62
N GLN A 498 5.16 -18.65 -10.41
CA GLN A 498 6.60 -18.60 -10.16
C GLN A 498 7.04 -19.95 -9.60
N ALA A 499 8.05 -20.55 -10.22
CA ALA A 499 8.55 -21.88 -9.85
C ALA A 499 10.08 -21.96 -9.92
N LEU A 500 10.64 -22.94 -9.22
CA LEU A 500 11.98 -23.45 -9.54
C LEU A 500 11.81 -24.65 -10.45
N ASP A 501 12.38 -24.61 -11.65
CA ASP A 501 12.30 -25.71 -12.61
C ASP A 501 12.80 -27.02 -11.99
N ALA A 502 12.06 -28.11 -12.21
CA ALA A 502 12.29 -29.37 -11.53
C ALA A 502 13.65 -30.00 -11.89
N VAL A 503 14.16 -29.72 -13.10
CA VAL A 503 15.38 -30.34 -13.63
C VAL A 503 16.60 -29.47 -13.37
N THR A 504 16.51 -28.19 -13.75
CA THR A 504 17.63 -27.24 -13.70
C THR A 504 17.74 -26.52 -12.36
N GLY A 505 16.65 -26.45 -11.58
CA GLY A 505 16.54 -25.60 -10.39
C GLY A 505 16.53 -24.12 -10.69
N TRP A 506 16.39 -23.73 -11.96
CA TRP A 506 16.39 -22.32 -12.35
C TRP A 506 15.01 -21.70 -12.21
N PRO A 507 14.93 -20.37 -12.02
CA PRO A 507 13.65 -19.69 -11.97
C PRO A 507 12.89 -19.85 -13.29
N ALA A 508 11.63 -20.24 -13.18
CA ALA A 508 10.67 -20.30 -14.27
C ALA A 508 9.47 -19.42 -13.94
N ILE A 509 9.00 -18.67 -14.94
CA ILE A 509 7.73 -17.94 -14.86
C ILE A 509 6.81 -18.48 -15.94
N THR A 510 5.60 -18.84 -15.53
CA THR A 510 4.53 -19.19 -16.46
C THR A 510 3.41 -18.15 -16.39
N LEU A 511 3.00 -17.67 -17.55
CA LEU A 511 1.81 -16.84 -17.75
C LEU A 511 0.76 -17.67 -18.49
N ASP A 512 -0.41 -17.86 -17.87
CA ASP A 512 -1.57 -18.52 -18.46
C ASP A 512 -2.68 -17.49 -18.72
N TYR A 513 -3.52 -17.69 -19.74
CA TYR A 513 -4.71 -16.88 -19.93
C TYR A 513 -5.93 -17.53 -19.31
N ALA A 514 -6.66 -16.80 -18.46
CA ALA A 514 -7.91 -17.30 -17.87
C ALA A 514 -9.07 -17.30 -18.86
N LYS A 515 -9.02 -16.41 -19.88
CA LYS A 515 -9.94 -16.30 -21.01
C LYS A 515 -9.17 -15.99 -22.27
N ASP A 516 -9.74 -16.33 -23.43
CA ASP A 516 -9.13 -16.11 -24.73
C ASP A 516 -8.72 -14.63 -24.93
N PRO A 517 -7.42 -14.29 -25.03
CA PRO A 517 -6.96 -12.93 -25.28
C PRO A 517 -7.37 -12.39 -26.66
N SER A 518 -7.81 -13.23 -27.60
CA SER A 518 -8.29 -12.77 -28.91
C SER A 518 -9.65 -12.08 -28.88
N ALA A 519 -10.37 -12.17 -27.76
CA ALA A 519 -11.62 -11.45 -27.54
C ALA A 519 -11.41 -9.97 -27.16
N GLN A 520 -10.17 -9.51 -27.02
CA GLN A 520 -9.88 -8.09 -26.76
C GLN A 520 -10.15 -7.27 -28.02
N GLN A 521 -10.89 -6.17 -27.89
CA GLN A 521 -11.15 -5.26 -29.00
C GLN A 521 -9.82 -4.73 -29.57
N ASP A 522 -9.82 -4.38 -30.86
CA ASP A 522 -8.79 -3.61 -31.59
C ASP A 522 -7.37 -4.19 -31.76
N GLY A 523 -7.03 -5.33 -31.16
CA GLY A 523 -5.69 -5.90 -31.28
C GLY A 523 -4.65 -5.31 -30.33
N THR A 524 -5.06 -4.56 -29.30
CA THR A 524 -4.20 -4.15 -28.20
C THR A 524 -3.71 -5.36 -27.40
N GLY A 525 -2.53 -5.86 -27.76
CA GLY A 525 -1.78 -6.83 -26.95
C GLY A 525 -1.06 -6.17 -25.78
N LEU A 526 -0.54 -7.00 -24.87
CA LEU A 526 0.35 -6.59 -23.80
C LEU A 526 1.79 -6.97 -24.17
N HIS A 527 2.76 -6.14 -23.83
CA HIS A 527 4.16 -6.57 -23.83
C HIS A 527 4.46 -7.21 -22.48
N TRP A 528 4.78 -8.51 -22.49
CA TRP A 528 5.24 -9.20 -21.29
C TRP A 528 6.75 -9.09 -21.15
N LEU A 529 7.22 -8.54 -20.03
CA LEU A 529 8.61 -8.31 -19.70
C LEU A 529 9.02 -9.23 -18.54
N PRO A 530 9.39 -10.51 -18.82
CA PRO A 530 9.95 -11.39 -17.81
C PRO A 530 11.37 -10.94 -17.44
N ARG A 531 11.56 -10.65 -16.15
CA ARG A 531 12.82 -10.18 -15.56
C ARG A 531 13.39 -11.21 -14.59
N PHE A 532 14.71 -11.19 -14.42
CA PHE A 532 15.46 -12.05 -13.50
C PHE A 532 16.45 -11.18 -12.69
N LYS A 533 16.54 -11.40 -11.38
CA LYS A 533 17.49 -10.68 -10.52
C LYS A 533 18.96 -11.01 -10.80
N SER A 534 19.22 -12.24 -11.23
CA SER A 534 20.57 -12.75 -11.48
C SER A 534 20.77 -13.10 -12.95
N ASN A 535 22.04 -13.16 -13.36
CA ASN A 535 22.39 -13.68 -14.67
C ASN A 535 22.26 -15.21 -14.66
N TYR A 536 21.30 -15.73 -15.41
CA TYR A 536 21.07 -17.17 -15.56
C TYR A 536 21.47 -17.70 -16.94
N GLY A 537 22.28 -16.95 -17.69
CA GLY A 537 22.85 -17.37 -18.97
C GLY A 537 22.77 -16.29 -20.03
N THR A 538 22.87 -16.69 -21.30
CA THR A 538 22.93 -15.74 -22.42
C THR A 538 21.57 -15.50 -23.07
N HIS A 539 20.61 -16.40 -22.85
CA HIS A 539 19.31 -16.37 -23.48
C HIS A 539 18.19 -16.79 -22.52
N CYS A 540 16.95 -16.47 -22.88
CA CYS A 540 15.74 -17.05 -22.32
C CYS A 540 15.12 -18.01 -23.33
N ASN A 541 14.67 -19.17 -22.85
CA ASN A 541 13.82 -20.07 -23.62
C ASN A 541 12.36 -19.79 -23.28
N VAL A 542 11.55 -19.64 -24.32
CA VAL A 542 10.12 -19.36 -24.21
C VAL A 542 9.37 -20.48 -24.89
N LEU A 543 8.64 -21.26 -24.10
CA LEU A 543 7.73 -22.27 -24.61
C LEU A 543 6.32 -21.68 -24.63
N THR A 544 5.80 -21.48 -25.83
CA THR A 544 4.42 -21.04 -26.05
C THR A 544 3.55 -22.25 -26.30
N THR A 545 2.42 -22.37 -25.60
CA THR A 545 1.38 -23.36 -25.85
C THR A 545 0.13 -22.63 -26.33
N TYR A 546 -0.36 -23.04 -27.49
CA TYR A 546 -1.54 -22.47 -28.11
C TYR A 546 -2.82 -23.18 -27.66
N ALA A 547 -3.98 -22.57 -27.88
CA ALA A 547 -5.29 -23.12 -27.49
C ALA A 547 -5.57 -24.51 -28.09
N ASN A 548 -5.01 -24.82 -29.26
CA ASN A 548 -5.09 -26.14 -29.90
C ASN A 548 -4.09 -27.18 -29.32
N ASN A 549 -3.38 -26.84 -28.23
CA ASN A 549 -2.30 -27.60 -27.59
C ASN A 549 -1.02 -27.78 -28.42
N SER A 550 -0.89 -27.16 -29.59
CA SER A 550 0.41 -27.08 -30.27
C SER A 550 1.36 -26.19 -29.49
N THR A 551 2.66 -26.44 -29.65
CA THR A 551 3.70 -25.70 -28.94
C THR A 551 4.72 -25.11 -29.90
N GLN A 552 5.30 -23.98 -29.51
CA GLN A 552 6.41 -23.33 -30.20
C GLN A 552 7.46 -22.91 -29.19
N ALA A 553 8.71 -23.32 -29.43
CA ALA A 553 9.86 -22.84 -28.69
C ALA A 553 10.45 -21.62 -29.41
N SER A 554 10.75 -20.58 -28.65
CA SER A 554 11.46 -19.38 -29.10
C SER A 554 12.58 -19.06 -28.13
N THR A 555 13.64 -18.41 -28.62
CA THR A 555 14.80 -18.03 -27.82
C THR A 555 15.03 -16.53 -27.97
N PHE A 556 15.22 -15.85 -26.85
CA PHE A 556 15.46 -14.39 -26.80
C PHE A 556 16.76 -14.12 -26.06
N ASN A 557 17.48 -13.06 -26.43
CA ASN A 557 18.70 -12.67 -25.70
C ASN A 557 18.33 -12.22 -24.29
N LEU A 558 19.10 -12.65 -23.29
CA LEU A 558 18.99 -12.13 -21.94
C LEU A 558 19.85 -10.87 -21.81
N VAL A 559 19.24 -9.72 -21.55
CA VAL A 559 19.91 -8.41 -21.56
C VAL A 559 19.80 -7.74 -20.19
N TRP A 560 20.89 -7.13 -19.73
CA TRP A 560 20.89 -6.33 -18.50
C TRP A 560 20.19 -4.98 -18.69
N ASP A 561 19.20 -4.70 -17.84
CA ASP A 561 18.53 -3.42 -17.70
C ASP A 561 19.12 -2.66 -16.50
N GLY A 562 19.92 -1.62 -16.79
CA GLY A 562 20.58 -0.82 -15.76
C GLY A 562 19.63 0.01 -14.90
N ASN A 563 18.42 0.32 -15.39
CA ASN A 563 17.43 1.10 -14.66
C ASN A 563 16.74 0.26 -13.59
N SER A 564 16.27 -0.94 -13.97
CA SER A 564 15.65 -1.87 -13.02
C SER A 564 16.66 -2.74 -12.27
N ARG A 565 17.93 -2.74 -12.68
CA ARG A 565 19.00 -3.62 -12.17
C ARG A 565 18.61 -5.10 -12.24
N THR A 566 18.04 -5.51 -13.37
CA THR A 566 17.61 -6.88 -13.64
C THR A 566 18.02 -7.31 -15.03
N TYR A 567 18.03 -8.61 -15.28
CA TYR A 567 18.12 -9.17 -16.63
C TYR A 567 16.72 -9.35 -17.20
N THR A 568 16.50 -9.01 -18.47
CA THR A 568 15.20 -9.15 -19.14
C THR A 568 15.36 -9.93 -20.45
N CYS A 569 14.34 -10.70 -20.82
CA CYS A 569 14.32 -11.33 -22.14
C CYS A 569 14.01 -10.27 -23.20
N ASN A 570 14.98 -9.98 -24.06
CA ASN A 570 14.90 -8.92 -25.06
C ASN A 570 14.07 -9.36 -26.26
N GLY A 571 12.83 -8.88 -26.35
CA GLY A 571 11.92 -9.01 -27.50
C GLY A 571 11.46 -7.65 -28.04
N ASP A 572 10.40 -7.64 -28.85
CA ASP A 572 9.84 -6.43 -29.47
C ASP A 572 9.39 -5.39 -28.44
N ASN A 573 9.76 -4.13 -28.65
CA ASN A 573 9.59 -3.02 -27.70
C ASN A 573 10.11 -3.33 -26.27
N GLY A 574 11.13 -4.20 -26.17
CA GLY A 574 11.76 -4.57 -24.91
C GLY A 574 11.05 -5.70 -24.14
N GLY A 575 10.11 -6.41 -24.76
CA GLY A 575 9.40 -7.54 -24.15
C GLY A 575 8.86 -8.54 -25.17
N ILE A 576 8.22 -9.60 -24.69
CA ILE A 576 7.57 -10.61 -25.53
C ILE A 576 6.15 -10.12 -25.83
N TYR A 577 5.86 -9.87 -27.10
CA TYR A 577 4.53 -9.41 -27.51
C TYR A 577 3.51 -10.55 -27.40
N LEU A 578 2.41 -10.26 -26.71
CA LEU A 578 1.32 -11.19 -26.52
C LEU A 578 0.24 -10.91 -27.58
N TYR A 579 0.19 -11.75 -28.63
CA TYR A 579 -0.65 -11.54 -29.81
C TYR A 579 -2.12 -11.95 -29.60
N PRO A 580 -3.09 -11.05 -29.83
CA PRO A 580 -4.52 -11.40 -29.74
C PRO A 580 -5.20 -11.74 -31.08
N ASN A 581 -4.58 -11.61 -32.26
CA ASN A 581 -5.38 -11.47 -33.49
C ASN A 581 -5.43 -12.67 -34.46
N ASP A 582 -5.08 -13.89 -34.05
CA ASP A 582 -5.34 -15.09 -34.86
C ASP A 582 -5.96 -16.20 -34.01
N PRO A 583 -7.22 -16.60 -34.27
CA PRO A 583 -7.93 -17.62 -33.49
C PRO A 583 -7.33 -19.03 -33.60
N ASN A 584 -6.42 -19.27 -34.56
CA ASN A 584 -5.60 -20.49 -34.61
C ASN A 584 -4.27 -20.36 -33.83
N TYR A 585 -3.91 -19.14 -33.38
CA TYR A 585 -2.69 -18.79 -32.64
C TYR A 585 -3.00 -18.16 -31.27
N THR A 586 -4.19 -18.37 -30.71
CA THR A 586 -4.49 -17.95 -29.34
C THR A 586 -3.49 -18.56 -28.36
N VAL A 587 -2.75 -17.71 -27.64
CA VAL A 587 -1.83 -18.15 -26.60
C VAL A 587 -2.62 -18.61 -25.38
N ALA A 588 -2.49 -19.88 -25.01
CA ALA A 588 -3.09 -20.41 -23.77
C ALA A 588 -2.12 -20.28 -22.59
N ARG A 589 -0.82 -20.51 -22.85
CA ARG A 589 0.25 -20.48 -21.85
C ARG A 589 1.58 -20.08 -22.48
N MET A 590 2.38 -19.32 -21.74
CA MET A 590 3.79 -19.12 -22.03
C MET A 590 4.63 -19.40 -20.80
N THR A 591 5.68 -20.19 -20.95
CA THR A 591 6.67 -20.44 -19.89
C THR A 591 8.02 -19.91 -20.33
N VAL A 592 8.59 -19.03 -19.52
CA VAL A 592 9.93 -18.48 -19.70
C VAL A 592 10.85 -19.12 -18.68
N THR A 593 11.90 -19.74 -19.17
CA THR A 593 13.00 -20.28 -18.37
C THR A 593 14.30 -19.60 -18.83
N ALA A 594 15.21 -19.37 -17.90
CA ALA A 594 16.55 -18.99 -18.28
C ALA A 594 17.26 -20.14 -19.02
N ALA A 595 18.21 -19.83 -19.90
CA ALA A 595 18.98 -20.80 -20.69
C ALA A 595 20.48 -20.45 -20.72
N ARG A 596 21.34 -21.47 -20.62
CA ARG A 596 22.81 -21.32 -20.64
C ARG A 596 23.30 -20.94 -22.03
#